data_AF-M2R8V1-F1
#
_entry.id   AF-M2R8V1-F1
#
_cell.length_a   1.000
_cell.length_b   1.000
_cell.length_c   1.000
_cell.angle_alpha   90.00
_cell.angle_beta   90.00
_cell.angle_gamma   90.00
#
_symmetry.space_group_name_H-M   'P 1'
#
loop_
_entity.id
_entity.type
_entity.pdbx_description
1 polymer ?
#
loop_
_entity_poly.entity_id
_entity_poly.type
_entity_poly.pdbx_seq_one_letter_code
_entity_poly.pdbx_strand_id
1 'polypeptide(L)'
;MSVEKGGIFEETVRKAIEGKNIFLWGKTGTGKTFTANEVCKRVGQIIPYNKSTSKLWRNYKKQKVVLLDDIDKDSVNYIKSSIFTWGDYYNFEAQTSSKEDDTIIINPVNYTLIITSTFSPEELFEFKSSYEVEKFHRLFKVVHTDENYLDF
;
A
#
# COMPACT_ATOMS: atom_id res chain seq x y z
N MET A 1 21.40 8.73 15.82
CA MET A 1 20.24 8.50 16.69
C MET A 1 19.62 7.18 16.23
N SER A 2 20.03 6.10 16.87
CA SER A 2 19.64 4.72 16.54
C SER A 2 18.16 4.54 16.89
N VAL A 3 17.32 4.38 15.87
CA VAL A 3 15.96 3.86 16.08
C VAL A 3 16.17 2.41 16.54
N GLU A 4 15.76 2.10 17.76
CA GLU A 4 15.83 0.74 18.28
C GLU A 4 15.08 -0.20 17.33
N LYS A 5 15.76 -1.28 16.92
CA LYS A 5 15.19 -2.36 16.11
C LYS A 5 13.98 -2.90 16.89
N GLY A 6 12.82 -2.99 16.22
CA GLY A 6 11.48 -3.14 16.83
C GLY A 6 10.62 -1.88 16.81
N GLY A 7 11.23 -0.71 17.01
CA GLY A 7 10.54 0.57 16.91
C GLY A 7 10.06 0.88 15.49
N ILE A 8 10.76 0.39 14.45
CA ILE A 8 10.40 0.65 13.05
C ILE A 8 9.09 -0.05 12.68
N PHE A 9 8.91 -1.31 13.07
CA PHE A 9 7.67 -2.06 12.81
C PHE A 9 6.48 -1.39 13.51
N GLU A 10 6.60 -1.12 14.81
CA GLU A 10 5.54 -0.49 15.59
C GLU A 10 5.19 0.91 15.05
N GLU A 11 6.18 1.71 14.69
CA GLU A 11 5.97 3.02 14.07
C GLU A 11 5.28 2.90 12.69
N THR A 12 5.65 1.89 11.91
CA THR A 12 5.02 1.63 10.60
C THR A 12 3.54 1.28 10.76
N VAL A 13 3.24 0.36 11.68
CA VAL A 13 1.86 -0.03 12.01
C VAL A 13 1.07 1.16 12.54
N ARG A 14 1.64 1.95 13.46
CA ARG A 14 1.01 3.17 14.01
C ARG A 14 0.66 4.16 12.89
N LYS A 15 1.60 4.48 12.00
CA LYS A 15 1.35 5.39 10.87
C LYS A 15 0.27 4.88 9.94
N ALA A 16 0.26 3.58 9.65
CA ALA A 16 -0.78 2.98 8.82
C ALA A 16 -2.16 3.15 9.46
N ILE A 17 -2.28 2.93 10.77
CA ILE A 17 -3.55 3.11 11.50
C ILE A 17 -4.02 4.57 11.48
N GLU A 18 -3.08 5.52 11.48
CA GLU A 18 -3.34 6.96 11.37
C GLU A 18 -3.70 7.40 9.93
N GLY A 19 -3.80 6.47 8.97
CA GLY A 19 -4.20 6.77 7.60
C GLY A 19 -3.04 7.09 6.65
N LYS A 20 -1.79 6.88 7.07
CA LYS A 20 -0.64 7.06 6.17
C LYS A 20 -0.47 5.82 5.29
N ASN A 21 -0.54 6.00 3.97
CA ASN A 21 -0.22 4.93 3.02
C ASN A 21 1.23 4.47 3.19
N ILE A 22 1.47 3.16 3.10
CA ILE A 22 2.77 2.54 3.35
C ILE A 22 3.26 1.81 2.10
N PHE A 23 4.54 1.95 1.80
CA PHE A 23 5.24 1.11 0.82
C PHE A 23 6.36 0.36 1.53
N LEU A 24 6.23 -0.96 1.61
CA LEU A 24 7.19 -1.87 2.23
C LEU A 24 7.99 -2.57 1.15
N TRP A 25 9.30 -2.52 1.25
CA TRP A 25 10.16 -3.23 0.29
C TRP A 25 11.30 -3.98 0.97
N GLY A 26 11.84 -4.99 0.28
CA GLY A 26 12.93 -5.83 0.77
C GLY A 26 12.72 -7.30 0.43
N LYS A 27 13.64 -8.17 0.85
CA LYS A 27 13.61 -9.60 0.51
C LYS A 27 12.31 -10.29 0.96
N THR A 28 11.97 -11.41 0.35
CA THR A 28 10.85 -12.26 0.81
C THR A 28 11.09 -12.72 2.25
N GLY A 29 10.02 -12.84 3.04
CA GLY A 29 10.11 -13.31 4.43
C GLY A 29 10.42 -12.24 5.48
N THR A 30 10.61 -10.98 5.10
CA THR A 30 10.93 -9.86 6.02
C THR A 30 9.69 -9.23 6.71
N GLY A 31 8.51 -9.87 6.67
CA GLY A 31 7.33 -9.38 7.41
C GLY A 31 6.46 -8.32 6.73
N LYS A 32 6.61 -8.08 5.42
CA LYS A 32 5.83 -7.06 4.68
C LYS A 32 4.32 -7.32 4.72
N THR A 33 3.85 -8.48 4.25
CA THR A 33 2.43 -8.88 4.28
C THR A 33 1.93 -9.03 5.72
N PHE A 34 2.78 -9.51 6.63
CA PHE A 34 2.46 -9.60 8.05
C PHE A 34 2.09 -8.23 8.63
N THR A 35 2.81 -7.16 8.25
CA THR A 35 2.50 -5.79 8.69
C THR A 35 1.07 -5.40 8.33
N ALA A 36 0.60 -5.70 7.11
CA ALA A 36 -0.78 -5.37 6.71
C ALA A 36 -1.83 -6.12 7.55
N ASN A 37 -1.55 -7.38 7.92
CA ASN A 37 -2.41 -8.16 8.81
C ASN A 37 -2.44 -7.58 10.24
N GLU A 38 -1.29 -7.12 10.75
CA GLU A 38 -1.24 -6.47 12.06
C GLU A 38 -2.00 -5.14 12.08
N VAL A 39 -1.90 -4.34 11.01
CA VAL A 39 -2.73 -3.14 10.86
C VAL A 39 -4.22 -3.51 10.88
N CYS A 40 -4.63 -4.57 10.15
CA CYS A 40 -6.01 -5.05 10.17
C CYS A 40 -6.49 -5.38 11.59
N LYS A 41 -5.71 -6.18 12.34
CA LYS A 41 -6.02 -6.54 13.73
C LYS A 41 -6.24 -5.29 14.59
N ARG A 42 -5.37 -4.29 14.49
CA ARG A 42 -5.47 -3.06 15.29
C ARG A 42 -6.66 -2.16 14.92
N VAL A 43 -7.16 -2.22 13.68
CA VAL A 43 -8.35 -1.46 13.25
C VAL A 43 -9.66 -2.26 13.33
N GLY A 44 -9.62 -3.46 13.90
CA GLY A 44 -10.78 -4.35 14.04
C GLY A 44 -11.24 -5.00 12.72
N GLN A 45 -10.33 -5.12 11.75
CA GLN A 45 -10.55 -5.81 10.48
C GLN A 45 -9.87 -7.19 10.52
N ILE A 46 -10.52 -8.22 9.96
CA ILE A 46 -9.99 -9.60 10.02
C ILE A 46 -8.77 -9.77 9.11
N ILE A 47 -8.88 -9.32 7.85
CA ILE A 47 -7.83 -9.42 6.82
C ILE A 47 -7.88 -8.20 5.90
N PRO A 48 -6.78 -7.83 5.22
CA PRO A 48 -6.81 -6.74 4.25
C PRO A 48 -7.73 -7.06 3.06
N TYR A 49 -8.21 -6.02 2.39
CA TYR A 49 -8.72 -6.19 1.04
C TYR A 49 -7.53 -6.35 0.09
N ASN A 50 -7.32 -7.59 -0.37
CA ASN A 50 -6.27 -7.90 -1.34
C ASN A 50 -6.68 -7.36 -2.72
N LYS A 51 -6.17 -6.17 -3.02
CA LYS A 51 -6.37 -5.49 -4.29
C LYS A 51 -5.52 -6.19 -5.35
N SER A 52 -6.16 -6.72 -6.38
CA SER A 52 -5.44 -7.27 -7.53
C SER A 52 -4.80 -6.16 -8.37
N THR A 53 -3.87 -6.55 -9.23
CA THR A 53 -3.20 -5.69 -10.23
C THR A 53 -4.10 -5.31 -11.41
N SER A 54 -5.40 -5.62 -11.34
CA SER A 54 -6.40 -5.06 -12.25
C SER A 54 -6.82 -3.65 -11.83
N LYS A 55 -7.44 -2.87 -12.71
CA LYS A 55 -8.04 -1.57 -12.32
C LYS A 55 -9.35 -1.72 -11.54
N LEU A 56 -9.94 -2.91 -11.52
CA LEU A 56 -11.23 -3.17 -10.90
C LEU A 56 -11.12 -3.32 -9.38
N TRP A 57 -12.15 -2.86 -8.68
CA TRP A 57 -12.34 -2.91 -7.22
C TRP A 57 -13.36 -3.99 -6.84
N ARG A 58 -13.20 -5.18 -7.43
CA ARG A 58 -14.11 -6.33 -7.23
C ARG A 58 -14.24 -6.66 -5.75
N ASN A 59 -15.46 -6.78 -5.26
CA ASN A 59 -15.79 -7.15 -3.88
C ASN A 59 -15.20 -6.20 -2.81
N TYR A 60 -14.81 -4.97 -3.17
CA TYR A 60 -14.49 -3.95 -2.18
C TYR A 60 -15.77 -3.57 -1.42
N LYS A 61 -15.72 -3.71 -0.10
CA LYS A 61 -16.82 -3.50 0.85
C LYS A 61 -16.40 -2.51 1.94
N LYS A 62 -15.70 -1.44 1.55
CA LYS A 62 -15.22 -0.39 2.46
C LYS A 62 -14.24 -0.89 3.53
N GLN A 63 -13.41 -1.87 3.18
CA GLN A 63 -12.31 -2.29 4.05
C GLN A 63 -11.37 -1.11 4.31
N LYS A 64 -10.93 -0.98 5.56
CA LYS A 64 -10.04 0.08 6.06
C LYS A 64 -8.58 -0.15 5.69
N VAL A 65 -8.22 -1.38 5.32
CA VAL A 65 -6.87 -1.73 4.87
C VAL A 65 -6.97 -2.35 3.50
N VAL A 66 -6.27 -1.75 2.53
CA VAL A 66 -6.14 -2.22 1.16
C VAL A 66 -4.70 -2.64 0.95
N LEU A 67 -4.50 -3.86 0.46
CA LEU A 67 -3.18 -4.43 0.23
C LEU A 67 -2.99 -4.72 -1.26
N LEU A 68 -1.96 -4.09 -1.85
CA LEU A 68 -1.36 -4.49 -3.12
C LEU A 68 -0.12 -5.32 -2.77
N ASP A 69 -0.27 -6.64 -2.75
CA ASP A 69 0.80 -7.54 -2.29
C ASP A 69 1.70 -7.98 -3.44
N ASP A 70 3.00 -8.07 -3.17
CA ASP A 70 4.06 -8.57 -4.04
C ASP A 70 4.09 -7.93 -5.44
N ILE A 71 4.02 -6.60 -5.49
CA ILE A 71 4.07 -5.84 -6.74
C ILE A 71 5.48 -5.90 -7.32
N ASP A 72 5.57 -6.30 -8.58
CA ASP A 72 6.78 -6.38 -9.38
C ASP A 72 6.75 -5.40 -10.56
N LYS A 73 7.82 -5.40 -11.37
CA LYS A 73 7.97 -4.49 -12.51
C LYS A 73 6.93 -4.72 -13.60
N ASP A 74 6.43 -5.93 -13.76
CA ASP A 74 5.43 -6.22 -14.79
C ASP A 74 4.05 -5.73 -14.34
N SER A 75 3.64 -6.10 -13.12
CA SER A 75 2.37 -5.69 -12.54
C SER A 75 2.24 -4.19 -12.37
N VAL A 76 3.29 -3.49 -11.91
CA VAL A 76 3.25 -2.04 -11.69
C VAL A 76 3.00 -1.27 -12.99
N ASN A 77 3.48 -1.76 -14.14
CA ASN A 77 3.26 -1.11 -15.43
C ASN A 77 1.77 -0.99 -15.80
N TYR A 78 0.92 -1.91 -15.33
CA TYR A 78 -0.53 -1.88 -15.58
C TYR A 78 -1.29 -0.93 -14.65
N ILE A 79 -0.77 -0.69 -13.44
CA ILE A 79 -1.48 0.03 -12.38
C ILE A 79 -0.75 1.28 -11.86
N LYS A 80 0.41 1.66 -12.42
CA LYS A 80 1.21 2.80 -11.96
C LYS A 80 0.38 4.07 -11.75
N SER A 81 -0.38 4.48 -12.77
CA SER A 81 -1.26 5.66 -12.66
C SER A 81 -2.39 5.48 -11.65
N SER A 82 -2.88 4.26 -11.49
CA SER A 82 -3.96 3.92 -10.57
C SER A 82 -3.49 3.96 -9.12
N ILE A 83 -2.26 3.51 -8.82
CA ILE A 83 -1.65 3.60 -7.49
C ILE A 83 -1.62 5.05 -7.00
N PHE A 84 -1.26 6.01 -7.85
CA PHE A 84 -1.30 7.43 -7.49
C PHE A 84 -2.72 7.92 -7.21
N THR A 85 -3.72 7.41 -7.92
CA THR A 85 -5.14 7.78 -7.70
C THR A 85 -5.66 7.19 -6.40
N TRP A 86 -5.38 5.91 -6.15
CA TRP A 86 -5.80 5.17 -4.96
C TRP A 86 -5.08 5.68 -3.70
N GLY A 87 -3.83 6.11 -3.82
CA GLY A 87 -3.06 6.68 -2.72
C GLY A 87 -3.31 8.17 -2.48
N ASP A 88 -4.01 8.88 -3.37
CA ASP A 88 -4.35 10.30 -3.16
C ASP A 88 -5.47 10.44 -2.13
N TYR A 89 -5.82 11.66 -1.73
CA TYR A 89 -6.86 11.93 -0.72
C TYR A 89 -8.22 12.33 -1.33
N TYR A 90 -8.37 12.20 -2.65
CA TYR A 90 -9.57 12.61 -3.38
C TYR A 90 -10.44 11.42 -3.75
N ASN A 91 -11.76 11.64 -3.76
CA ASN A 91 -12.71 10.65 -4.24
C ASN A 91 -12.40 10.24 -5.69
N PHE A 92 -12.55 8.96 -5.98
CA PHE A 92 -12.47 8.45 -7.35
C PHE A 92 -13.61 7.47 -7.63
N GLU A 93 -13.99 7.39 -8.90
CA GLU A 93 -14.93 6.37 -9.37
C GLU A 93 -14.19 5.05 -9.62
N ALA A 94 -14.71 3.98 -9.04
CA ALA A 94 -14.14 2.66 -9.10
C ALA A 94 -15.12 1.69 -9.73
N GLN A 95 -14.71 1.04 -10.81
CA GLN A 95 -15.48 -0.07 -11.38
C GLN A 95 -15.32 -1.31 -10.50
N THR A 96 -16.43 -1.92 -10.13
CA THR A 96 -16.49 -3.14 -9.30
C THR A 96 -16.65 -4.41 -10.12
N SER A 97 -16.97 -4.28 -11.41
CA SER A 97 -17.09 -5.38 -12.37
C SER A 97 -16.60 -4.92 -13.75
N SER A 98 -16.65 -5.79 -14.75
CA SER A 98 -16.32 -5.42 -16.15
C SER A 98 -17.48 -4.75 -16.89
N LYS A 99 -18.63 -4.56 -16.24
CA LYS A 99 -19.76 -3.80 -16.79
C LYS A 99 -19.56 -2.32 -16.47
N GLU A 100 -19.79 -1.46 -17.46
CA GLU A 100 -19.54 -0.03 -17.36
C GLU A 100 -20.34 0.65 -16.24
N ASP A 101 -21.59 0.22 -16.03
CA ASP A 101 -22.47 0.80 -15.01
C ASP A 101 -22.23 0.29 -13.58
N ASP A 102 -21.35 -0.70 -13.38
CA ASP A 102 -21.08 -1.28 -12.06
C ASP A 102 -20.00 -0.47 -11.32
N THR A 103 -20.27 0.81 -11.05
CA THR A 103 -19.33 1.75 -10.40
C THR A 103 -19.73 2.09 -8.95
N ILE A 104 -18.72 2.41 -8.14
CA ILE A 104 -18.88 2.99 -6.80
C ILE A 104 -17.94 4.19 -6.65
N ILE A 105 -18.30 5.14 -5.80
CA ILE A 105 -17.38 6.20 -5.37
C ILE A 105 -16.63 5.73 -4.14
N ILE A 106 -15.30 5.77 -4.21
CA ILE A 106 -14.41 5.45 -3.10
C ILE A 106 -13.72 6.73 -2.64
N ASN A 107 -13.74 6.96 -1.33
CA ASN A 107 -12.92 7.99 -0.68
C ASN A 107 -11.68 7.33 -0.05
N PRO A 108 -10.47 7.57 -0.58
CA PRO A 108 -9.23 7.03 -0.03
C PRO A 108 -8.97 7.34 1.44
N VAL A 109 -9.49 8.45 1.98
CA VAL A 109 -9.31 8.81 3.41
C VAL A 109 -9.88 7.73 4.35
N ASN A 110 -10.80 6.89 3.86
CA ASN A 110 -11.41 5.82 4.64
C ASN A 110 -10.61 4.51 4.66
N TYR A 111 -9.49 4.43 3.93
CA TYR A 111 -8.61 3.27 3.98
C TYR A 111 -7.14 3.67 3.97
N THR A 112 -6.28 2.75 4.40
CA THR A 112 -4.84 2.84 4.18
C THR A 112 -4.43 1.88 3.09
N LEU A 113 -3.74 2.41 2.08
CA LEU A 113 -3.11 1.61 1.04
C LEU A 113 -1.73 1.14 1.52
N ILE A 114 -1.56 -0.17 1.58
CA ILE A 114 -0.28 -0.81 1.85
C ILE A 114 0.15 -1.50 0.55
N ILE A 115 1.37 -1.23 0.12
CA ILE A 115 2.00 -1.88 -1.03
C ILE A 115 3.22 -2.64 -0.52
N THR A 116 3.39 -3.87 -0.99
CA THR A 116 4.60 -4.65 -0.73
C THR A 116 5.32 -4.96 -2.04
N SER A 117 6.64 -4.98 -2.00
CA SER A 117 7.48 -5.34 -3.16
C SER A 117 8.82 -5.90 -2.69
N THR A 118 9.53 -6.58 -3.59
CA THR A 118 10.96 -6.86 -3.41
C THR A 118 11.86 -5.74 -3.93
N PHE A 119 11.31 -4.82 -4.72
CA PHE A 119 12.00 -3.67 -5.30
C PHE A 119 11.75 -2.40 -4.48
N SER A 120 12.74 -1.51 -4.41
CA SER A 120 12.51 -0.14 -3.94
C SER A 120 11.54 0.61 -4.87
N PRO A 121 10.87 1.69 -4.41
CA PRO A 121 10.01 2.48 -5.29
C PRO A 121 10.73 2.98 -6.55
N GLU A 122 11.98 3.41 -6.42
CA GLU A 122 12.77 3.95 -7.52
C GLU A 122 13.06 2.87 -8.59
N GLU A 123 13.38 1.64 -8.16
CA GLU A 123 13.57 0.50 -9.05
C GLU A 123 12.26 0.00 -9.67
N LEU A 124 11.17 0.03 -8.89
CA LEU A 124 9.87 -0.50 -9.29
C LEU A 124 9.18 0.41 -10.30
N PHE A 125 9.10 1.72 -10.00
CA PHE A 125 8.34 2.67 -10.80
C PHE A 125 9.14 3.33 -11.90
N GLU A 126 10.48 3.21 -11.89
CA GLU A 126 11.41 3.82 -12.85
C GLU A 126 11.02 5.28 -13.16
N PHE A 127 10.90 6.08 -12.08
CA PHE A 127 10.39 7.44 -12.14
C PHE A 127 11.10 8.27 -13.20
N LYS A 128 10.34 9.02 -14.00
CA LYS A 128 10.89 9.78 -15.14
C LYS A 128 11.30 11.21 -14.77
N SER A 129 10.95 11.66 -13.57
CA SER A 129 11.28 13.00 -13.08
C SER A 129 11.33 13.05 -11.56
N SER A 130 11.99 14.08 -11.00
CA SER A 130 11.98 14.37 -9.56
C SER A 130 10.57 14.61 -9.03
N TYR A 131 9.69 15.20 -9.84
CA TYR A 131 8.29 15.41 -9.46
C TYR A 131 7.54 14.10 -9.19
N GLU A 132 7.76 13.04 -9.98
CA GLU A 132 7.14 11.73 -9.71
C GLU A 132 7.64 11.12 -8.38
N VAL A 133 8.94 11.25 -8.11
CA VAL A 133 9.57 10.82 -6.86
C VAL A 133 8.95 11.56 -5.67
N GLU A 134 8.92 12.89 -5.72
CA GLU A 134 8.35 13.73 -4.67
C GLU A 134 6.87 13.43 -4.43
N LYS A 135 6.08 13.28 -5.51
CA LYS A 135 4.67 12.91 -5.42
C LYS A 135 4.51 11.57 -4.71
N PHE A 136 5.31 10.57 -5.07
CA PHE A 136 5.24 9.24 -4.47
C PHE A 136 5.56 9.28 -2.96
N HIS A 137 6.68 9.90 -2.58
CA HIS A 137 7.11 10.01 -1.18
C HIS A 137 6.19 10.91 -0.34
N ARG A 138 5.48 11.85 -0.96
CA ARG A 138 4.39 12.58 -0.30
C ARG A 138 3.21 11.67 0.04
N LEU A 139 2.82 10.78 -0.87
CA LEU A 139 1.68 9.87 -0.66
C LEU A 139 2.04 8.72 0.29
N PHE A 140 3.20 8.10 0.11
CA PHE A 140 3.59 6.88 0.82
C PHE A 140 4.72 7.12 1.83
N LYS A 141 4.62 6.51 3.00
CA LYS A 141 5.78 6.29 3.85
C LYS A 141 6.50 5.04 3.35
N VAL A 142 7.70 5.24 2.82
CA VAL A 142 8.56 4.15 2.35
C VAL A 142 9.35 3.56 3.52
N VAL A 143 9.37 2.24 3.61
CA VAL A 143 10.05 1.48 4.66
C VAL A 143 10.77 0.28 4.02
N HIS A 144 12.08 0.22 4.22
CA HIS A 144 12.87 -0.97 3.89
C HIS A 144 12.72 -1.98 5.02
N THR A 145 12.51 -3.24 4.64
CA THR A 145 12.31 -4.38 5.55
C THR A 145 13.46 -5.36 5.33
N ASP A 146 14.16 -5.70 6.41
CA ASP A 146 15.20 -6.72 6.44
C ASP A 146 14.91 -7.73 7.56
N GLU A 147 15.87 -8.60 7.85
CA GLU A 147 15.77 -9.62 8.89
C GLU A 147 15.50 -9.07 10.30
N ASN A 148 15.83 -7.80 10.56
CA ASN A 148 15.63 -7.14 11.84
C ASN A 148 14.34 -6.31 11.90
N TYR A 149 13.56 -6.28 10.81
CA TYR A 149 12.37 -5.43 10.73
C TYR A 149 11.34 -5.81 11.80
N LEU A 150 11.16 -7.10 12.04
CA LEU A 150 10.23 -7.64 13.04
C LEU A 150 10.90 -7.93 14.40
N ASP A 151 12.11 -7.45 14.66
CA ASP A 151 12.76 -7.72 15.95
C ASP A 151 11.94 -7.08 17.08
N PHE A 152 11.15 -7.87 17.80
CA PHE A 152 10.30 -7.46 18.93
C PHE A 152 11.08 -7.44 20.24
#